data_AF-A0A2V5XJ64-F1
#
_entry.id   AF-A0A2V5XJ64-F1
#
_cell.length_a   1.000
_cell.length_b   1.000
_cell.length_c   1.000
_cell.angle_alpha   90.00
_cell.angle_beta   90.00
_cell.angle_gamma   90.00
#
_symmetry.space_group_name_H-M   'P 1'
#
loop_
_entity.id
_entity.type
_entity.pdbx_description
1 polymer ?
#
loop_
_entity_poly.entity_id
_entity_poly.type
_entity_poly.pdbx_seq_one_letter_code
_entity_poly.pdbx_strand_id
1 'polypeptide(L)'
;MSRTKAIFAGLVAGLLGGIVMTTVMLLLAALGVATPLVIIGDRLSVFIPPGPFLSLMGKVGGYNHLKQIGVGSTIVGQLVVSAIGGVIFGLFVRRNPARGSAMWTISIFALLPIVAGAIALWPVLGTSYIGLPIDVARLITLIG
;
A
#
# COMPACT_ATOMS: atom_id res chain seq x y z
N MET A 1 -27.44 -6.08 16.87
CA MET A 1 -27.15 -5.86 15.43
C MET A 1 -27.31 -7.18 14.65
N SER A 2 -28.03 -7.21 13.52
CA SER A 2 -28.16 -8.41 12.69
C SER A 2 -26.85 -8.74 11.95
N ARG A 3 -26.66 -10.00 11.54
CA ARG A 3 -25.45 -10.45 10.83
C ARG A 3 -25.22 -9.66 9.54
N THR A 4 -26.26 -9.45 8.75
CA THR A 4 -26.22 -8.71 7.49
C THR A 4 -25.82 -7.25 7.70
N LYS A 5 -26.38 -6.59 8.72
CA LYS A 5 -26.00 -5.21 9.06
C LYS A 5 -24.53 -5.11 9.47
N ALA A 6 -24.00 -6.09 10.21
CA ALA A 6 -22.60 -6.12 10.62
C ALA A 6 -21.63 -6.33 9.46
N ILE A 7 -21.97 -7.22 8.52
CA ILE A 7 -21.20 -7.43 7.28
C ILE A 7 -21.17 -6.15 6.46
N PHE A 8 -22.34 -5.53 6.25
CA PHE A 8 -22.45 -4.30 5.45
C PHE A 8 -21.70 -3.12 6.09
N ALA A 9 -21.90 -2.88 7.39
CA ALA A 9 -21.18 -1.84 8.11
C ALA A 9 -19.66 -2.08 8.12
N GLY A 10 -19.24 -3.34 8.29
CA GLY A 10 -17.85 -3.74 8.20
C GLY A 10 -17.26 -3.48 6.81
N LEU A 11 -17.96 -3.88 5.75
CA LEU A 11 -17.56 -3.65 4.36
C LEU A 11 -17.37 -2.16 4.07
N VAL A 12 -18.33 -1.33 4.45
CA VAL A 12 -18.27 0.13 4.26
C VAL A 12 -17.12 0.74 5.04
N ALA A 13 -16.93 0.34 6.31
CA ALA A 13 -15.81 0.81 7.12
C ALA A 13 -14.45 0.41 6.53
N GLY A 14 -14.34 -0.84 6.05
CA GLY A 14 -13.15 -1.34 5.37
C GLY A 14 -12.84 -0.59 4.09
N LEU A 15 -13.84 -0.37 3.22
CA LEU A 15 -13.67 0.40 1.99
C LEU A 15 -13.28 1.86 2.28
N LEU A 16 -13.93 2.52 3.23
CA LEU A 16 -13.57 3.89 3.62
C LEU A 16 -12.14 3.96 4.16
N GLY A 17 -11.73 3.00 5.00
CA GLY A 17 -10.36 2.91 5.48
C GLY A 17 -9.35 2.72 4.35
N GLY A 18 -9.64 1.81 3.41
CA GLY A 18 -8.80 1.58 2.24
C GLY A 18 -8.70 2.79 1.30
N ILE A 19 -9.80 3.50 1.09
CA ILE A 19 -9.84 4.75 0.30
C ILE A 19 -8.99 5.83 0.97
N VAL A 20 -9.23 6.12 2.25
CA VAL A 20 -8.47 7.13 3.00
C VAL A 20 -6.98 6.82 2.97
N MET A 21 -6.60 5.56 3.21
CA MET A 21 -5.21 5.12 3.16
C MET A 21 -4.61 5.33 1.75
N THR A 22 -5.35 4.99 0.69
CA THR A 22 -4.92 5.19 -0.70
C THR A 22 -4.72 6.67 -0.99
N THR A 23 -5.68 7.52 -0.61
CA THR A 23 -5.61 8.96 -0.79
C THR A 23 -4.38 9.54 -0.10
N VAL A 24 -4.12 9.16 1.15
CA VAL A 24 -2.91 9.61 1.88
C VAL A 24 -1.65 9.18 1.15
N MET A 25 -1.57 7.93 0.67
CA MET A 25 -0.39 7.46 -0.08
C MET A 25 -0.20 8.18 -1.42
N LEU A 26 -1.28 8.52 -2.12
CA LEU A 26 -1.21 9.31 -3.37
C LEU A 26 -0.79 10.76 -3.10
N LEU A 27 -1.27 11.38 -2.03
CA LEU A 27 -0.85 12.72 -1.61
C LEU A 27 0.63 12.74 -1.24
N LEU A 28 1.08 11.77 -0.46
CA LEU A 28 2.50 11.60 -0.13
C LEU A 28 3.34 11.37 -1.39
N ALA A 29 2.88 10.55 -2.34
CA ALA A 29 3.55 10.34 -3.61
C ALA A 29 3.64 11.62 -4.46
N ALA A 30 2.59 12.45 -4.48
CA ALA A 30 2.59 13.74 -5.14
C ALA A 30 3.61 14.73 -4.53
N LEU A 31 3.92 14.57 -3.25
CA LEU A 31 4.97 15.31 -2.54
C LEU A 31 6.37 14.70 -2.70
N GLY A 32 6.52 13.67 -3.55
CA GLY A 32 7.81 13.00 -3.79
C GLY A 32 8.17 11.94 -2.75
N VAL A 33 7.27 11.62 -1.82
CA VAL A 33 7.50 10.54 -0.84
C VAL A 33 7.26 9.19 -1.50
N ALA A 34 8.27 8.33 -1.44
CA ALA A 34 8.20 6.99 -1.99
C ALA A 34 7.27 6.12 -1.12
N THR A 35 6.00 5.98 -1.53
CA THR A 35 5.02 5.17 -0.80
C THR A 35 5.00 3.72 -1.30
N PRO A 36 4.64 2.74 -0.45
CA PRO A 36 4.51 1.34 -0.84
C PRO A 36 3.68 1.14 -2.12
N LEU A 37 2.65 1.97 -2.29
CA LEU A 37 1.77 2.00 -3.45
C LEU A 37 2.51 2.21 -4.79
N VAL A 38 3.53 3.07 -4.79
CA VAL A 38 4.28 3.44 -6.00
C VAL A 38 5.51 2.55 -6.22
N ILE A 39 6.07 2.01 -5.13
CA ILE A 39 7.33 1.23 -5.16
C ILE A 39 7.09 -0.26 -5.46
N ILE A 40 5.94 -0.83 -5.09
CA ILE A 40 5.68 -2.28 -5.25
C ILE A 40 5.87 -2.75 -6.70
N GLY A 41 5.38 -1.98 -7.68
CA GLY A 41 5.55 -2.30 -9.10
C GLY A 41 7.02 -2.30 -9.55
N ASP A 42 7.81 -1.35 -9.04
CA ASP A 42 9.24 -1.25 -9.33
C ASP A 42 10.07 -2.36 -8.66
N ARG A 43 9.55 -3.00 -7.61
CA ARG A 43 10.21 -4.14 -6.97
C ARG A 43 9.84 -5.47 -7.61
N LEU A 44 8.58 -5.64 -8.01
CA LEU A 44 8.15 -6.84 -8.72
C LEU A 44 8.82 -6.97 -10.09
N SER A 45 9.09 -5.86 -10.77
CA SER A 45 9.78 -5.87 -12.07
C SER A 45 11.20 -6.44 -12.01
N VAL A 46 11.92 -6.30 -10.89
CA VAL A 46 13.26 -6.87 -10.69
C VAL A 46 13.24 -8.41 -10.73
N PHE A 47 12.11 -9.01 -10.36
CA PHE A 47 11.91 -10.47 -10.41
C PHE A 47 11.42 -10.95 -11.78
N ILE A 48 11.10 -10.05 -12.71
CA ILE A 48 10.68 -10.41 -14.06
C ILE A 48 11.94 -10.46 -14.96
N PRO A 49 12.26 -11.60 -15.59
CA PRO A 49 13.41 -11.69 -16.49
C PRO A 49 13.33 -10.66 -17.63
N PRO A 50 14.48 -10.23 -18.20
CA PRO A 50 14.53 -9.13 -19.16
C PRO A 50 13.65 -9.34 -20.41
N GLY A 51 13.58 -10.56 -20.94
CA GLY A 51 12.78 -10.88 -22.14
C GLY A 51 11.27 -10.63 -21.95
N PRO A 52 10.63 -11.25 -20.93
CA PRO A 52 9.24 -10.97 -20.57
C PRO A 52 8.98 -9.50 -20.23
N PHE A 53 9.90 -8.83 -19.53
CA PHE A 53 9.75 -7.44 -19.14
C PHE A 53 9.74 -6.48 -20.35
N LEU A 54 10.66 -6.66 -21.30
CA LEU A 54 10.71 -5.90 -22.55
C LEU A 54 9.48 -6.19 -23.42
N SER A 55 9.00 -7.44 -23.47
CA SER A 55 7.77 -7.79 -24.18
C SER A 55 6.53 -7.17 -23.55
N LEU A 56 6.46 -7.12 -22.21
CA LEU A 56 5.39 -6.42 -21.50
C LEU A 56 5.42 -4.93 -21.80
N MET A 57 6.59 -4.28 -21.72
CA MET A 57 6.73 -2.86 -22.08
C MET A 57 6.31 -2.58 -23.51
N GLY A 58 6.68 -3.45 -24.46
CA GLY A 58 6.25 -3.33 -25.86
C GLY A 58 4.74 -3.49 -26.05
N LYS A 59 4.07 -4.33 -25.23
CA LYS A 59 2.62 -4.60 -25.32
C LYS A 59 1.75 -3.52 -24.67
N VAL A 60 2.19 -2.92 -23.57
CA VAL A 60 1.41 -1.89 -22.85
C VAL A 60 1.79 -0.45 -23.22
N GLY A 61 2.69 -0.26 -24.19
CA GLY A 61 3.04 1.09 -24.69
C GLY A 61 4.07 1.84 -23.83
N GLY A 62 4.94 1.11 -23.14
CA GLY A 62 6.11 1.67 -22.42
C GLY A 62 6.07 1.54 -20.90
N TYR A 63 7.17 1.94 -20.27
CA TYR A 63 7.38 1.79 -18.82
C TYR A 63 6.37 2.58 -17.98
N ASN A 64 5.96 3.78 -18.43
CA ASN A 64 5.00 4.60 -17.69
C ASN A 64 3.62 3.93 -17.57
N HIS A 65 3.17 3.24 -18.63
CA HIS A 65 1.92 2.48 -18.61
C HIS A 65 2.03 1.23 -17.73
N LEU A 66 3.17 0.51 -17.77
CA LEU A 66 3.41 -0.59 -16.83
C LEU A 66 3.35 -0.11 -15.38
N LYS A 67 3.94 1.05 -15.09
CA LYS A 67 3.93 1.63 -13.75
C LYS A 67 2.51 2.02 -13.32
N GLN A 68 1.71 2.59 -14.22
CA GLN A 68 0.29 2.87 -13.94
C GLN A 68 -0.51 1.59 -13.65
N ILE A 69 -0.26 0.50 -14.37
CA ILE A 69 -0.90 -0.80 -14.10
C ILE A 69 -0.44 -1.36 -12.75
N GLY A 70 0.84 -1.22 -12.40
CA GLY A 70 1.36 -1.62 -11.09
C GLY A 70 0.73 -0.83 -9.94
N VAL A 71 0.60 0.49 -10.10
CA VAL A 71 -0.08 1.35 -9.11
C VAL A 71 -1.55 0.99 -9.03
N GLY A 72 -2.24 0.91 -10.17
CA GLY A 72 -3.67 0.60 -10.24
C GLY A 72 -4.02 -0.77 -9.65
N SER A 73 -3.23 -1.80 -9.94
CA SER A 73 -3.41 -3.14 -9.36
C SER A 73 -3.19 -3.13 -7.84
N THR A 74 -2.24 -2.34 -7.34
CA THR A 74 -2.01 -2.20 -5.89
C THR A 74 -3.17 -1.47 -5.21
N ILE A 75 -3.75 -0.42 -5.82
CA ILE A 75 -4.98 0.24 -5.32
C ILE A 75 -6.11 -0.78 -5.22
N VAL A 76 -6.37 -1.53 -6.30
CA VAL A 76 -7.45 -2.53 -6.32
C VAL A 76 -7.22 -3.61 -5.25
N GLY A 77 -6.01 -4.15 -5.16
CA GLY A 77 -5.65 -5.15 -4.16
C GLY A 77 -5.86 -4.65 -2.74
N GLN A 78 -5.43 -3.42 -2.45
CA GLN A 78 -5.62 -2.80 -1.15
C GLN A 78 -7.11 -2.63 -0.82
N LEU A 79 -7.92 -2.13 -1.75
CA LEU A 79 -9.37 -1.96 -1.52
C LEU A 79 -10.06 -3.30 -1.24
N VAL A 80 -9.70 -4.37 -1.96
CA VAL A 80 -10.23 -5.71 -1.70
C VAL A 80 -9.82 -6.21 -0.31
N VAL A 81 -8.55 -6.07 0.06
CA VAL A 81 -8.05 -6.50 1.38
C VAL A 81 -8.70 -5.70 2.50
N SER A 82 -8.82 -4.38 2.35
CA SER A 82 -9.48 -3.52 3.35
C SER A 82 -10.97 -3.85 3.47
N ALA A 83 -11.67 -4.14 2.36
CA ALA A 83 -13.06 -4.58 2.36
C ALA A 83 -13.26 -5.90 3.11
N ILE A 84 -12.43 -6.91 2.84
CA ILE A 84 -12.46 -8.21 3.53
C ILE A 84 -12.17 -8.03 5.01
N GLY A 85 -11.11 -7.29 5.36
CA GLY A 85 -10.77 -6.96 6.75
C GLY A 85 -11.93 -6.26 7.47
N GLY A 86 -12.58 -5.32 6.79
CA GLY A 86 -13.76 -4.61 7.26
C GLY A 86 -14.91 -5.55 7.62
N VAL A 87 -15.25 -6.48 6.72
CA VAL A 87 -16.29 -7.50 6.96
C VAL A 87 -15.95 -8.37 8.17
N ILE A 88 -14.71 -8.84 8.26
CA ILE A 88 -14.23 -9.64 9.40
C ILE A 88 -14.36 -8.84 10.70
N PHE A 89 -13.93 -7.58 10.70
CA PHE A 89 -14.02 -6.68 11.84
C PHE A 89 -15.46 -6.44 12.27
N GLY A 90 -16.36 -6.14 11.33
CA GLY A 90 -17.79 -5.95 11.62
C GLY A 90 -18.44 -7.18 12.25
N LEU A 91 -18.09 -8.38 11.77
CA LEU A 91 -18.53 -9.64 12.37
C LEU A 91 -17.96 -9.88 13.78
N PHE A 92 -16.71 -9.47 14.02
CA PHE A 92 -16.05 -9.62 15.31
C PHE A 92 -16.61 -8.66 16.37
N VAL A 93 -16.80 -7.38 16.01
CA VAL A 93 -17.41 -6.36 16.89
C VAL A 93 -18.84 -6.73 17.24
N ARG A 94 -19.60 -7.32 16.31
CA ARG A 94 -20.95 -7.84 16.60
C ARG A 94 -20.91 -8.90 17.71
N ARG A 95 -19.90 -9.78 17.73
CA ARG A 95 -19.78 -10.83 18.76
C ARG A 95 -19.30 -10.29 20.11
N ASN A 96 -18.59 -9.16 20.12
CA ASN A 96 -18.02 -8.61 21.34
C ASN A 96 -18.07 -7.07 21.34
N PRO A 97 -19.26 -6.46 21.59
CA PRO A 97 -19.45 -5.02 21.48
C PRO A 97 -18.56 -4.20 22.45
N ALA A 98 -18.13 -4.80 23.57
CA ALA A 98 -17.19 -4.19 24.51
C ALA A 98 -15.78 -3.95 23.91
N ARG A 99 -15.42 -4.60 22.79
CA ARG A 99 -14.13 -4.42 22.09
C ARG A 99 -14.22 -3.50 20.86
N GLY A 100 -15.38 -2.91 20.58
CA GLY A 100 -15.59 -1.94 19.48
C GLY A 100 -14.98 -0.56 19.72
N SER A 101 -13.79 -0.49 20.34
CA SER A 101 -13.08 0.77 20.53
C SER A 101 -12.48 1.23 19.21
N ALA A 102 -12.62 2.52 18.88
CA ALA A 102 -11.96 3.16 17.74
C ALA A 102 -10.45 2.85 17.68
N MET A 103 -9.84 2.61 18.85
CA MET A 103 -8.44 2.22 18.99
C MET A 103 -8.13 0.87 18.31
N TRP A 104 -9.03 -0.11 18.38
CA TRP A 104 -8.88 -1.40 17.68
C TRP A 104 -9.03 -1.25 16.17
N THR A 105 -9.98 -0.41 15.73
CA THR A 105 -10.14 -0.11 14.30
C THR A 105 -8.89 0.56 13.73
N ILE A 106 -8.36 1.58 14.41
CA ILE A 106 -7.13 2.27 14.01
C ILE A 106 -5.93 1.32 14.01
N SER A 107 -5.81 0.48 15.05
CA SER A 107 -4.71 -0.48 15.14
C SER A 107 -4.72 -1.50 13.99
N ILE A 108 -5.90 -2.02 13.63
CA ILE A 108 -6.03 -3.06 12.59
C ILE A 108 -5.93 -2.47 11.18
N PHE A 109 -6.55 -1.32 10.92
CA PHE A 109 -6.67 -0.80 9.56
C PHE A 109 -5.63 0.25 9.18
N ALA A 110 -4.97 0.87 10.15
CA ALA A 110 -3.90 1.83 9.89
C ALA A 110 -2.56 1.32 10.40
N LEU A 111 -2.46 1.02 11.70
CA LEU A 111 -1.15 0.72 12.30
C LEU A 111 -0.57 -0.60 11.78
N LEU A 112 -1.37 -1.68 11.74
CA LEU A 112 -0.90 -3.00 11.33
C LEU A 112 -0.43 -3.03 9.85
N PRO A 113 -1.16 -2.48 8.86
CA PRO A 113 -0.67 -2.38 7.49
C PRO A 113 0.58 -1.51 7.36
N ILE A 114 0.68 -0.41 8.12
CA ILE A 114 1.88 0.44 8.14
C ILE A 114 3.08 -0.32 8.68
N VAL A 115 2.92 -1.02 9.81
CA VAL A 115 4.00 -1.81 10.43
C VAL A 115 4.39 -3.00 9.54
N ALA A 116 3.41 -3.72 8.99
CA ALA A 116 3.67 -4.81 8.06
C ALA A 116 4.40 -4.33 6.79
N GLY A 117 3.96 -3.20 6.23
CA GLY A 117 4.64 -2.54 5.11
C GLY A 117 6.05 -2.08 5.47
N ALA A 118 6.23 -1.47 6.64
CA ALA A 118 7.52 -1.03 7.14
C ALA A 118 8.49 -2.21 7.34
N ILE A 119 8.03 -3.34 7.87
CA ILE A 119 8.86 -4.55 8.06
C ILE A 119 9.19 -5.19 6.72
N ALA A 120 8.19 -5.40 5.85
CA ALA A 120 8.39 -6.05 4.55
C ALA A 120 9.28 -5.21 3.62
N LEU A 121 9.20 -3.88 3.74
CA LEU A 121 9.98 -2.93 2.93
C LEU A 121 11.22 -2.40 3.68
N TRP A 122 11.45 -2.81 4.93
CA TRP A 122 12.61 -2.43 5.75
C TRP A 122 13.96 -2.62 5.05
N PRO A 123 14.23 -3.75 4.35
CA PRO A 123 15.50 -3.97 3.66
C PRO A 123 15.77 -2.97 2.52
N VAL A 124 14.78 -2.13 2.19
CA VAL A 124 14.76 -1.26 1.02
C VAL A 124 14.68 0.21 1.41
N LEU A 125 14.31 0.53 2.65
CA LEU A 125 14.28 1.92 3.15
C LEU A 125 15.65 2.59 3.04
N GLY A 126 16.74 1.83 3.15
CA GLY A 126 18.11 2.33 2.90
C GLY A 126 18.40 2.74 1.45
N THR A 127 17.52 2.37 0.49
CA THR A 127 17.60 2.80 -0.92
C THR A 127 16.62 3.93 -1.27
N SER A 128 15.75 4.32 -0.33
CA SER A 128 14.96 5.54 -0.45
C SER A 128 15.84 6.75 -0.11
N TYR A 129 16.44 7.35 -1.14
CA TYR A 129 17.23 8.59 -1.05
C TYR A 129 16.37 9.84 -0.81
N ILE A 130 15.48 9.81 0.18
CA ILE A 130 14.81 11.00 0.71
C ILE A 130 15.64 11.63 1.85
N GLY A 131 16.77 11.00 2.22
CA GLY A 131 17.65 11.53 3.28
C GLY A 131 18.64 12.60 2.83
N LEU A 132 19.07 12.62 1.56
CA LEU A 132 20.13 13.49 1.08
C LEU A 132 19.82 13.99 -0.33
N PRO A 133 19.88 15.32 -0.58
CA PRO A 133 19.82 15.87 -1.93
C PRO A 133 20.78 15.12 -2.86
N ILE A 134 20.43 14.98 -4.14
CA ILE A 134 21.18 14.17 -5.10
C ILE A 134 22.67 14.53 -5.14
N ASP A 135 23.00 15.81 -4.89
CA ASP A 135 24.37 16.30 -4.80
C ASP A 135 25.15 15.72 -3.62
N VAL A 136 24.49 15.55 -2.46
CA VAL A 136 25.12 15.02 -1.25
C VAL A 136 25.21 13.49 -1.30
N ALA A 137 24.22 12.82 -1.90
CA ALA A 137 24.30 11.38 -2.18
C ALA A 137 25.46 11.06 -3.14
N ARG A 138 25.70 11.92 -4.14
CA ARG A 138 26.84 11.80 -5.06
C ARG A 138 28.17 12.00 -4.35
N LEU A 139 28.25 12.97 -3.44
CA LEU A 139 29.43 13.24 -2.64
C LEU A 139 29.80 12.04 -1.73
N ILE A 140 28.82 11.47 -1.02
CA ILE A 140 29.06 10.31 -0.14
C ILE A 140 29.49 9.09 -0.95
N THR A 141 28.87 8.84 -2.10
CA THR A 141 29.26 7.72 -2.99
C THR A 141 30.67 7.90 -3.55
N LEU A 142 31.15 9.13 -3.71
CA LEU A 142 32.52 9.44 -4.16
C LEU A 142 33.56 9.29 -3.04
N ILE A 143 33.16 9.38 -1.77
CA ILE A 143 34.08 9.38 -0.63
C ILE A 143 34.05 8.04 0.13
N GLY A 144 32.99 7.23 0.00
CA GLY A 144 32.85 5.89 0.59
C GLY A 144 31.77 5.80 1.66
#